data_AF-A0A3D5FG75-F1
#
_entry.id   AF-A0A3D5FG75-F1
#
_cell.length_a   1.000
_cell.length_b   1.000
_cell.length_c   1.000
_cell.angle_alpha   90.00
_cell.angle_beta   90.00
_cell.angle_gamma   90.00
#
_symmetry.space_group_name_H-M   'P 1'
#
loop_
_entity.id
_entity.type
_entity.pdbx_description
1 polymer ?
#
loop_
_entity_poly.entity_id
_entity_poly.type
_entity_poly.pdbx_seq_one_letter_code
_entity_poly.pdbx_strand_id
1 'polypeptide(L)'
;EATKVLSSGTALLLPVSSETQRRDFERRRQEYHRVLVEEFKENFEVAGIEQYTVRKGDSLWLLAREFELPLWVITRYNPVLRSSAPKAGENLQIPLIRPRQG
;
A
#
# COMPACT_ATOMS: atom_id res chain seq x y z
N GLU A 1 6.16 7.81 33.40
CA GLU A 1 6.10 8.04 31.94
C GLU A 1 4.74 8.61 31.59
N ALA A 2 4.67 9.68 30.78
CA ALA A 2 3.40 10.29 30.39
C ALA A 2 2.99 9.81 29.00
N THR A 3 1.83 9.16 28.89
CA THR A 3 1.24 8.77 27.62
C THR A 3 0.92 10.03 26.80
N LYS A 4 1.65 10.25 25.70
CA LYS A 4 1.36 11.35 24.78
C LYS A 4 0.19 10.95 23.87
N VAL A 5 -0.95 11.60 24.03
CA VAL A 5 -2.11 11.43 23.14
C VAL A 5 -1.79 12.07 21.78
N LEU A 6 -1.92 11.30 20.70
CA LEU A 6 -1.71 11.79 19.34
C LEU A 6 -3.01 12.41 18.82
N SER A 7 -2.89 13.57 18.16
CA SER A 7 -3.98 14.23 17.45
C SER A 7 -3.74 14.19 15.93
N SER A 8 -4.79 14.30 15.13
CA SER A 8 -4.65 14.42 13.68
C SER A 8 -3.72 15.58 13.31
N GLY A 9 -2.82 15.37 12.34
CA GLY A 9 -1.78 16.34 11.95
C GLY A 9 -0.52 16.33 12.82
N THR A 10 -0.44 15.50 13.87
CA THR A 10 0.79 15.35 14.65
C THR A 10 1.86 14.65 13.81
N ALA A 11 3.00 15.31 13.59
CA ALA A 11 4.16 14.68 12.97
C ALA A 11 4.77 13.65 13.94
N LEU A 12 4.93 12.41 13.46
CA LEU A 12 5.61 11.35 14.17
C LEU A 12 7.07 11.30 13.72
N LEU A 13 7.98 11.65 14.63
CA LEU A 13 9.40 11.40 14.42
C LEU A 13 9.65 9.91 14.62
N LEU A 14 10.02 9.22 13.53
CA LEU A 14 10.52 7.86 13.63
C LEU A 14 11.91 7.89 14.28
N PRO A 15 12.23 6.97 15.21
CA PRO A 15 13.50 6.95 15.92
C PRO A 15 14.63 6.40 15.03
N VAL A 16 14.92 7.12 13.94
CA VAL A 16 16.02 6.83 13.01
C VAL A 16 17.13 7.84 13.30
N SER A 17 18.10 7.42 14.10
CA SER A 17 19.14 8.28 14.69
C SER A 17 20.49 8.21 13.95
N SER A 18 20.65 7.30 12.98
CA SER A 18 21.88 7.17 12.18
C SER A 18 21.63 6.66 10.76
N GLU A 19 22.56 6.96 9.85
CA GLU A 19 22.53 6.48 8.46
C GLU A 19 22.58 4.94 8.38
N THR A 20 23.35 4.30 9.26
CA THR A 20 23.41 2.83 9.35
C THR A 20 22.04 2.24 9.72
N GLN A 21 21.38 2.80 10.74
CA GLN A 21 20.05 2.34 11.16
C GLN A 21 19.02 2.52 10.04
N ARG A 22 19.09 3.64 9.31
CA ARG A 22 18.24 3.89 8.13
C ARG A 22 18.47 2.83 7.05
N ARG A 23 19.72 2.59 6.66
CA ARG A 23 20.08 1.60 5.63
C ARG A 23 19.66 0.18 6.02
N ASP A 24 19.80 -0.18 7.29
CA ASP A 24 19.38 -1.49 7.79
C ASP A 24 17.85 -1.63 7.80
N PHE A 25 17.12 -0.57 8.18
CA PHE A 25 15.67 -0.54 8.07
C PHE A 25 15.21 -0.68 6.62
N GLU A 26 15.81 0.08 5.70
CA GLU A 26 15.49 0.02 4.27
C GLU A 26 15.75 -1.37 3.69
N ARG A 27 16.88 -2.01 4.06
CA ARG A 27 17.19 -3.40 3.66
C ARG A 27 16.13 -4.38 4.15
N ARG A 28 15.82 -4.37 5.45
CA ARG A 28 14.79 -5.26 6.04
C ARG A 28 13.43 -5.04 5.42
N ARG A 29 13.04 -3.79 5.18
CA ARG A 29 11.79 -3.42 4.49
C ARG A 29 11.75 -4.00 3.08
N GLN A 30 12.84 -3.90 2.33
CA GLN A 30 12.92 -4.45 0.97
C GLN A 30 12.85 -5.98 0.97
N GLU A 31 13.59 -6.64 1.86
CA GLU A 31 13.59 -8.09 2.01
C GLU A 31 12.20 -8.62 2.37
N TYR A 32 11.54 -8.00 3.37
CA TYR A 32 10.18 -8.34 3.76
C TYR A 32 9.19 -8.13 2.61
N HIS A 33 9.27 -6.98 1.92
CA HIS A 33 8.39 -6.71 0.80
C HIS A 33 8.60 -7.70 -0.35
N ARG A 34 9.83 -8.14 -0.61
CA ARG A 34 10.12 -9.18 -1.60
C ARG A 34 9.42 -10.49 -1.25
N VAL A 35 9.51 -10.94 0.00
CA VAL A 35 8.83 -12.16 0.46
C VAL A 35 7.32 -12.07 0.23
N LEU A 36 6.69 -10.97 0.65
CA LEU A 36 5.25 -10.73 0.42
C LEU A 36 4.88 -10.80 -1.07
N VAL A 37 5.70 -10.21 -1.94
CA VAL A 37 5.45 -10.19 -3.39
C VAL A 37 5.56 -11.60 -3.99
N GLU A 38 6.57 -12.37 -3.60
CA GLU A 38 6.75 -13.73 -4.11
C GLU A 38 5.64 -14.66 -3.59
N GLU A 39 5.33 -14.64 -2.30
CA GLU A 39 4.21 -15.41 -1.73
C GLU A 39 2.88 -15.06 -2.42
N PHE A 40 2.65 -13.79 -2.73
CA PHE A 40 1.46 -13.36 -3.44
C PHE A 40 1.41 -13.91 -4.87
N LYS A 41 2.54 -13.92 -5.60
CA LYS A 41 2.60 -14.46 -6.96
C LYS A 41 2.46 -15.99 -7.01
N GLU A 42 2.93 -16.69 -5.98
CA GLU A 42 2.79 -18.15 -5.89
C GLU A 42 1.32 -18.56 -5.71
N ASN A 43 0.58 -17.81 -4.89
CA ASN A 43 -0.80 -18.15 -4.53
C ASN A 43 -1.85 -17.50 -5.43
N PHE A 44 -1.51 -16.40 -6.11
CA PHE A 44 -2.47 -15.60 -6.86
C PHE A 44 -1.97 -15.20 -8.25
N GLU A 45 -2.93 -14.93 -9.13
CA GLU A 45 -2.68 -14.40 -10.45
C GLU A 45 -3.59 -13.21 -10.77
N VAL A 46 -3.12 -12.35 -11.68
CA VAL A 46 -3.88 -11.21 -12.17
C VAL A 46 -4.74 -11.69 -13.32
N ALA A 47 -6.04 -11.80 -13.09
CA ALA A 47 -7.01 -12.26 -14.07
C ALA A 47 -7.53 -11.15 -14.99
N GLY A 48 -7.29 -9.88 -14.63
CA GLY A 48 -7.71 -8.72 -15.40
C GLY A 48 -7.44 -7.41 -14.68
N ILE A 49 -7.90 -6.32 -15.28
CA ILE A 49 -7.83 -4.97 -14.70
C ILE A 49 -9.21 -4.32 -14.88
N GLU A 50 -9.75 -3.79 -13.79
CA GLU A 50 -10.96 -2.98 -13.76
C GLU A 50 -10.61 -1.49 -13.64
N GLN A 51 -11.40 -0.63 -14.27
CA GLN A 51 -11.28 0.82 -14.14
C GLN A 51 -12.24 1.29 -13.05
N TYR A 52 -11.71 1.95 -12.02
CA TYR A 52 -12.50 2.52 -10.94
C TYR A 52 -12.37 4.03 -10.92
N THR A 53 -13.49 4.74 -11.01
CA THR A 53 -13.50 6.21 -10.84
C THR A 53 -13.68 6.55 -9.36
N VAL A 54 -12.67 7.21 -8.80
CA VAL A 54 -12.61 7.62 -7.40
C VAL A 54 -13.80 8.51 -7.05
N ARG A 55 -14.47 8.19 -5.95
CA ARG A 55 -15.61 8.91 -5.40
C ARG A 55 -15.16 9.84 -4.29
N LYS A 56 -15.99 10.85 -4.00
CA LYS A 56 -15.74 11.77 -2.89
C LYS A 56 -15.80 11.00 -1.57
N GLY A 57 -14.72 11.09 -0.79
CA GLY A 57 -14.58 10.39 0.49
C GLY A 57 -13.75 9.10 0.41
N ASP A 58 -13.39 8.66 -0.79
CA ASP A 58 -12.50 7.53 -0.96
C ASP A 58 -11.12 7.84 -0.38
N SER A 59 -10.52 6.80 0.17
CA SER A 59 -9.11 6.79 0.53
C SER A 59 -8.51 5.50 0.04
N LEU A 60 -7.19 5.49 -0.18
CA LEU A 60 -6.49 4.28 -0.62
C LEU A 60 -6.71 3.11 0.37
N TRP A 61 -6.86 3.41 1.67
CA TRP A 61 -7.20 2.41 2.68
C TRP A 61 -8.61 1.83 2.51
N LEU A 62 -9.61 2.68 2.27
CA LEU A 62 -10.98 2.22 2.02
C LEU A 62 -11.05 1.38 0.75
N LEU A 63 -10.40 1.83 -0.33
CA LEU A 63 -10.35 1.10 -1.59
C LEU A 63 -9.66 -0.26 -1.44
N ALA A 64 -8.52 -0.33 -0.75
CA ALA A 64 -7.85 -1.59 -0.44
C ALA A 64 -8.75 -2.57 0.31
N ARG A 65 -9.56 -2.08 1.25
CA ARG A 65 -10.51 -2.91 1.99
C ARG A 65 -11.69 -3.34 1.13
N GLU A 66 -12.24 -2.45 0.31
CA GLU A 66 -13.38 -2.73 -0.58
C GLU A 66 -13.03 -3.76 -1.65
N PHE A 67 -11.84 -3.67 -2.24
CA PHE A 67 -11.36 -4.61 -3.25
C PHE A 67 -10.65 -5.84 -2.66
N GLU A 68 -10.52 -5.92 -1.33
CA GLU A 68 -9.78 -6.97 -0.62
C GLU A 68 -8.34 -7.15 -1.13
N LEU A 69 -7.69 -6.03 -1.49
CA LEU A 69 -6.34 -6.00 -2.04
C LEU A 69 -5.36 -5.35 -1.06
N PRO A 70 -4.12 -5.87 -0.96
CA PRO A 70 -3.05 -5.15 -0.29
C PRO A 70 -2.80 -3.77 -0.95
N LEU A 71 -2.55 -2.73 -0.14
CA LEU A 71 -2.24 -1.38 -0.63
C LEU A 71 -1.10 -1.37 -1.67
N TRP A 72 -0.09 -2.23 -1.46
CA TRP A 72 1.05 -2.32 -2.36
C TRP A 72 0.67 -2.88 -3.74
N VAL A 73 -0.40 -3.69 -3.83
CA VAL A 73 -0.93 -4.19 -5.11
C VAL A 73 -1.59 -3.04 -5.86
N ILE A 74 -2.51 -2.30 -5.23
CA ILE A 74 -3.18 -1.15 -5.87
C ILE A 74 -2.16 -0.09 -6.32
N THR A 75 -1.20 0.24 -5.47
CA THR A 75 -0.14 1.23 -5.78
C THR A 75 0.93 0.73 -6.73
N ARG A 76 0.94 -0.57 -7.08
CA ARG A 76 1.77 -1.10 -8.17
C ARG A 76 1.18 -0.73 -9.53
N TYR A 77 -0.14 -0.74 -9.65
CA TYR A 77 -0.87 -0.33 -10.86
C TYR A 77 -1.11 1.18 -10.93
N ASN A 78 -1.11 1.87 -9.78
CA ASN A 78 -1.31 3.32 -9.68
C ASN A 78 -0.15 3.99 -8.92
N PRO A 79 1.04 4.14 -9.53
CA PRO A 79 2.25 4.61 -8.83
C PRO A 79 2.12 6.01 -8.21
N VAL A 80 1.28 6.87 -8.79
CA VAL A 80 0.99 8.22 -8.29
C VAL A 80 0.44 8.23 -6.85
N LEU A 81 -0.25 7.14 -6.45
CA LEU A 81 -0.82 6.99 -5.12
C LEU A 81 0.22 6.70 -4.02
N ARG A 82 1.50 6.52 -4.38
CA ARG A 82 2.60 6.37 -3.41
C ARG A 82 3.00 7.69 -2.75
N SER A 83 2.72 8.81 -3.42
CA SER A 83 3.08 10.16 -2.97
C SER A 83 1.87 11.09 -2.84
N SER A 84 0.68 10.64 -3.21
CA SER A 84 -0.54 11.45 -3.15
C SER A 84 -1.78 10.62 -2.82
N ALA A 85 -2.78 11.26 -2.22
CA ALA A 85 -4.08 10.64 -1.97
C ALA A 85 -4.91 10.60 -3.27
N PRO A 86 -5.77 9.58 -3.46
CA PRO A 86 -6.65 9.49 -4.62
C PRO A 86 -7.60 10.68 -4.65
N LYS A 87 -7.80 11.27 -5.83
CA LYS A 87 -8.67 12.45 -6.01
C LYS A 87 -9.99 12.05 -6.64
N ALA A 88 -11.10 12.60 -6.15
CA ALA A 88 -12.41 12.34 -6.74
C ALA A 88 -12.41 12.65 -8.26
N GLY A 89 -12.94 11.72 -9.05
CA GLY A 89 -12.94 11.77 -10.52
C GLY A 89 -11.69 11.17 -11.19
N GLU A 90 -10.67 10.78 -10.42
CA GLU A 90 -9.50 10.06 -10.96
C GLU A 90 -9.88 8.63 -11.33
N ASN A 91 -9.32 8.11 -12.43
CA ASN A 91 -9.49 6.72 -12.82
C ASN A 91 -8.31 5.89 -12.34
N LEU A 92 -8.59 4.88 -11.53
CA LEU A 92 -7.61 3.94 -11.01
C LEU A 92 -7.73 2.59 -11.72
N GLN A 93 -6.57 1.99 -11.98
CA GLN A 93 -6.46 0.62 -12.47
C GLN A 93 -6.45 -0.34 -11.28
N ILE A 94 -7.54 -1.08 -11.08
CA ILE A 94 -7.68 -2.05 -10.00
C ILE A 94 -7.47 -3.46 -10.57
N PRO A 95 -6.43 -4.20 -10.16
CA PRO A 95 -6.21 -5.54 -10.67
C PRO A 95 -7.23 -6.51 -10.08
N LEU A 96 -7.82 -7.35 -10.92
CA LEU A 96 -8.65 -8.46 -10.50
C LEU A 96 -7.75 -9.65 -10.18
N ILE A 97 -7.73 -10.07 -8.92
CA ILE A 97 -6.86 -11.13 -8.43
C ILE A 97 -7.69 -12.40 -8.23
N ARG A 98 -7.15 -13.53 -8.70
CA ARG A 98 -7.74 -14.85 -8.46
C ARG A 98 -6.70 -15.78 -7.85
N PRO A 99 -7.10 -16.69 -6.94
CA PRO A 99 -6.21 -17.75 -6.48
C PRO A 99 -5.77 -18.59 -7.68
N ARG A 100 -4.47 -18.89 -7.76
CA ARG A 100 -3.99 -19.91 -8.68
C ARG A 100 -4.57 -21.24 -8.23
N GLN A 101 -5.34 -21.90 -9.10
CA GLN A 101 -5.67 -23.30 -8.87
C GLN A 101 -4.44 -24.11 -9.29
N GLY A 102 -3.90 -24.88 -8.34
CA GLY A 102 -2.84 -25.84 -8.61
C GLY A 102 -3.31 -26.98 -9.50
#